data_AF-C9XYG7-F1
#
_entry.id   AF-C9XYG7-F1
#
_cell.length_a   1.000
_cell.length_b   1.000
_cell.length_c   1.000
_cell.angle_alpha   90.00
_cell.angle_beta   90.00
_cell.angle_gamma   90.00
#
_symmetry.space_group_name_H-M   'P 1'
#
loop_
_entity.id
_entity.type
_entity.pdbx_description
1 polymer ?
#
loop_
_entity_poly.entity_id
_entity_poly.type
_entity_poly.pdbx_seq_one_letter_code
_entity_poly.pdbx_strand_id
1 'polypeptide(L)'
;MNNRQRPGSPIIPRNKADPTQSYRPVNRMFRDIENRYYQIKMALKQLLDGYLVGRERNGNSLYGYILSRDGSRPDTLYQVNAGTFIYDMSPQQLSDLLVRIETILDDYLLEGGNNNLWALQYVSDEYQRGTLQAFTNLSAQSAIYEQSTTLQQLLSSPAYQNQVAAAYISTYSEWRGITDAARADLSNIVADAIGRGVNPRETASLISKRLDVSMSRAKTIAQTEQVGALRQAQWSEAEWSKERLGLNTALLWISALKSTTRPWHAARHGKTFTTEEVEAFYAQNGNRYNCYCSQIPVLLNDEGHIFNEGLADKLASERKKWQPAS
;
A
#
# COMPACT_ATOMS: atom_id res chain seq x y z
N MET A 1 28.68 -34.07 -6.54
CA MET A 1 29.41 -32.99 -5.84
C MET A 1 29.34 -31.75 -6.73
N ASN A 2 28.61 -30.71 -6.31
CA ASN A 2 28.37 -29.53 -7.14
C ASN A 2 29.66 -28.69 -7.25
N ASN A 3 30.32 -28.74 -8.41
CA ASN A 3 31.65 -28.20 -8.66
C ASN A 3 31.62 -26.70 -9.02
N ARG A 4 30.80 -25.88 -8.33
CA ARG A 4 30.77 -24.43 -8.56
C ARG A 4 31.94 -23.78 -7.82
N GLN A 5 33.09 -23.63 -8.50
CA GLN A 5 34.24 -22.89 -7.99
C GLN A 5 34.00 -21.37 -7.88
N ARG A 6 32.94 -20.84 -8.51
CA ARG A 6 32.58 -19.41 -8.45
C ARG A 6 31.09 -19.25 -8.14
N PRO A 7 30.69 -18.27 -7.33
CA PRO A 7 29.30 -17.94 -7.10
C PRO A 7 28.55 -17.70 -8.42
N GLY A 8 27.30 -18.17 -8.48
CA GLY A 8 26.44 -17.91 -9.63
C GLY A 8 26.07 -16.44 -9.76
N SER A 9 25.50 -16.06 -10.91
CA SER A 9 25.01 -14.70 -11.10
C SER A 9 23.64 -14.50 -10.44
N PRO A 10 23.36 -13.31 -9.88
CA PRO A 10 22.04 -13.02 -9.33
C PRO A 10 20.97 -12.97 -10.42
N ILE A 11 19.77 -13.41 -10.07
CA ILE A 11 18.60 -13.45 -10.95
C ILE A 11 17.93 -12.07 -10.94
N ILE A 12 18.04 -11.34 -12.05
CA ILE A 12 17.41 -10.03 -12.22
C ILE A 12 15.98 -10.19 -12.78
N PRO A 13 15.00 -9.38 -12.32
CA PRO A 13 13.67 -9.35 -12.91
C PRO A 13 13.69 -9.12 -14.43
N ARG A 14 12.92 -9.93 -15.16
CA ARG A 14 12.80 -9.80 -16.62
C ARG A 14 12.08 -8.52 -17.04
N ASN A 15 11.01 -8.17 -16.34
CA ASN A 15 10.28 -6.93 -16.57
C ASN A 15 10.94 -5.78 -15.78
N LYS A 16 11.71 -4.96 -16.49
CA LYS A 16 12.44 -3.85 -15.87
C LYS A 16 11.52 -2.73 -15.38
N ALA A 17 10.39 -2.53 -16.04
CA ALA A 17 9.40 -1.53 -15.64
C ALA A 17 8.58 -1.97 -14.40
N ASP A 18 8.66 -3.22 -13.99
CA ASP A 18 8.02 -3.74 -12.77
C ASP A 18 8.95 -4.76 -12.11
N PRO A 19 10.07 -4.33 -11.52
CA PRO A 19 11.07 -5.23 -11.01
C PRO A 19 10.57 -6.01 -9.78
N THR A 20 9.58 -5.49 -9.05
CA THR A 20 8.92 -6.23 -7.97
C THR A 20 7.92 -7.25 -8.51
N GLN A 21 7.51 -7.15 -9.78
CA GLN A 21 6.46 -7.97 -10.41
C GLN A 21 5.13 -7.92 -9.64
N SER A 22 4.90 -6.81 -8.92
CA SER A 22 3.74 -6.65 -8.02
C SER A 22 2.54 -6.06 -8.74
N TYR A 23 2.64 -5.67 -10.03
CA TYR A 23 1.53 -5.06 -10.75
C TYR A 23 0.27 -5.93 -10.73
N ARG A 24 0.39 -7.24 -10.93
CA ARG A 24 -0.77 -8.15 -10.93
C ARG A 24 -1.38 -8.35 -9.53
N PRO A 25 -0.61 -8.70 -8.48
CA PRO A 25 -1.11 -8.76 -7.11
C PRO A 25 -1.79 -7.46 -6.66
N VAL A 26 -1.13 -6.33 -6.85
CA VAL A 26 -1.65 -5.02 -6.43
C VAL A 26 -2.97 -4.68 -7.14
N ASN A 27 -3.05 -4.92 -8.46
CA ASN A 27 -4.31 -4.67 -9.18
C ASN A 27 -5.45 -5.61 -8.78
N ARG A 28 -5.15 -6.81 -8.28
CA ARG A 28 -6.17 -7.69 -7.71
C ARG A 28 -6.79 -7.04 -6.47
N MET A 29 -5.96 -6.57 -5.55
CA MET A 29 -6.42 -5.85 -4.36
C MET A 29 -7.13 -4.54 -4.74
N PHE A 30 -6.68 -3.82 -5.78
CA PHE A 30 -7.35 -2.60 -6.24
C PHE A 30 -8.80 -2.85 -6.68
N ARG A 31 -9.08 -3.96 -7.36
CA ARG A 31 -10.45 -4.32 -7.76
C ARG A 31 -11.32 -4.67 -6.56
N ASP A 32 -10.76 -5.35 -5.56
CA ASP A 32 -11.43 -5.65 -4.30
C ASP A 32 -11.79 -4.36 -3.55
N ILE A 33 -10.83 -3.43 -3.46
CA ILE A 33 -11.04 -2.07 -2.93
C ILE A 33 -12.16 -1.35 -3.69
N GLU A 34 -12.10 -1.30 -5.02
CA GLU A 34 -13.12 -0.65 -5.84
C GLU A 34 -14.52 -1.24 -5.58
N ASN A 35 -14.63 -2.57 -5.50
CA ASN A 35 -15.88 -3.24 -5.19
C ASN A 35 -16.38 -2.88 -3.79
N ARG A 36 -15.52 -2.91 -2.76
CA ARG A 36 -15.87 -2.53 -1.38
C ARG A 36 -16.39 -1.10 -1.32
N TYR A 37 -15.69 -0.14 -1.94
CA TYR A 37 -16.13 1.25 -1.99
C TYR A 37 -17.43 1.43 -2.78
N TYR A 38 -17.65 0.65 -3.84
CA TYR A 38 -18.93 0.63 -4.54
C TYR A 38 -20.07 0.15 -3.63
N GLN A 39 -19.88 -0.95 -2.89
CA GLN A 39 -20.88 -1.47 -1.95
C GLN A 39 -21.16 -0.49 -0.80
N ILE A 40 -20.12 0.15 -0.24
CA ILE A 40 -20.27 1.22 0.76
C ILE A 40 -21.15 2.34 0.21
N LYS A 41 -20.88 2.83 -1.01
CA LYS A 41 -21.69 3.89 -1.64
C LYS A 41 -23.16 3.49 -1.79
N MET A 42 -23.43 2.24 -2.19
CA MET A 42 -24.79 1.70 -2.30
C MET A 42 -25.49 1.61 -0.95
N ALA A 43 -24.83 1.04 0.06
CA ALA A 43 -25.37 0.91 1.40
C ALA A 43 -25.65 2.28 2.05
N LEU A 44 -24.72 3.23 1.91
CA LEU A 44 -24.91 4.59 2.43
C LEU A 44 -26.04 5.33 1.69
N LYS A 45 -26.14 5.18 0.37
CA LYS A 45 -27.27 5.76 -0.37
C LYS A 45 -28.61 5.25 0.16
N GLN A 46 -28.73 3.92 0.33
CA GLN A 46 -29.96 3.31 0.86
C GLN A 46 -30.26 3.78 2.29
N LEU A 47 -29.24 3.89 3.14
CA LEU A 47 -29.38 4.41 4.51
C LEU A 47 -29.88 5.86 4.51
N LEU A 48 -29.26 6.72 3.70
CA LEU A 48 -29.64 8.13 3.61
C LEU A 48 -31.04 8.31 3.03
N ASP A 49 -31.43 7.53 2.01
CA ASP A 49 -32.78 7.57 1.44
C ASP A 49 -33.86 7.26 2.50
N GLY A 50 -33.53 6.44 3.52
CA GLY A 50 -34.44 6.12 4.63
C GLY A 50 -34.44 7.12 5.79
N TYR A 51 -33.31 7.80 6.05
CA TYR A 51 -33.15 8.71 7.20
C TYR A 51 -33.35 10.19 6.84
N LEU A 52 -32.93 10.61 5.65
CA LEU A 52 -32.97 12.00 5.19
C LEU A 52 -34.35 12.35 4.61
N VAL A 53 -35.39 12.16 5.40
CA VAL A 53 -36.78 12.49 5.06
C VAL A 53 -37.12 13.89 5.56
N GLY A 54 -37.93 14.60 4.79
CA GLY A 54 -38.35 15.96 5.12
C GLY A 54 -39.10 16.62 3.97
N ARG A 55 -39.20 17.94 4.03
CA ARG A 55 -39.93 18.74 3.04
C ARG A 55 -39.03 19.78 2.37
N GLU A 56 -39.18 19.92 1.07
CA GLU A 56 -38.57 21.02 0.33
C GLU A 56 -39.25 22.34 0.70
N ARG A 57 -38.44 23.40 0.82
CA ARG A 57 -38.92 24.75 1.10
C ARG A 57 -39.08 25.50 -0.23
N ASN A 58 -40.29 25.97 -0.52
CA ASN A 58 -40.54 26.89 -1.64
C ASN A 58 -40.00 28.29 -1.28
N GLY A 59 -38.76 28.57 -1.63
CA GLY A 59 -38.08 29.86 -1.44
C GLY A 59 -36.77 29.93 -2.22
N ASN A 60 -36.16 31.10 -2.34
CA ASN A 60 -34.88 31.25 -3.04
C ASN A 60 -33.78 30.44 -2.32
N SER A 61 -33.24 29.43 -2.99
CA SER A 61 -32.06 28.69 -2.54
C SER A 61 -30.91 29.65 -2.26
N LEU A 62 -30.33 29.57 -1.07
CA LEU A 62 -29.11 30.29 -0.72
C LEU A 62 -27.91 29.40 -1.01
N TYR A 63 -26.80 29.95 -1.46
CA TYR A 63 -25.56 29.18 -1.55
C TYR A 63 -24.91 29.09 -0.16
N GLY A 64 -24.56 27.87 0.24
CA GLY A 64 -23.74 27.58 1.41
C GLY A 64 -22.45 26.89 1.00
N TYR A 65 -21.61 26.61 1.99
CA TYR A 65 -20.38 25.85 1.79
C TYR A 65 -20.25 24.79 2.88
N ILE A 66 -19.85 23.57 2.49
CA ILE A 66 -19.44 22.50 3.39
C ILE A 66 -17.94 22.31 3.24
N LEU A 67 -17.23 22.41 4.36
CA LEU A 67 -15.80 22.15 4.41
C LEU A 67 -15.58 20.68 4.66
N SER A 68 -14.91 20.01 3.73
CA SER A 68 -14.36 18.69 3.99
C SER A 68 -12.88 18.82 4.25
N ARG A 69 -12.49 18.47 5.47
CA ARG A 69 -11.08 18.49 5.87
C ARG A 69 -10.38 17.29 5.25
N ASP A 70 -9.16 17.49 4.81
CA ASP A 70 -8.39 16.41 4.23
C ASP A 70 -6.99 16.42 4.82
N GLY A 71 -6.76 15.80 5.98
CA GLY A 71 -5.60 16.08 6.83
C GLY A 71 -4.21 16.14 6.14
N SER A 72 -3.97 15.37 5.06
CA SER A 72 -2.72 15.39 4.29
C SER A 72 -2.78 16.17 2.95
N ARG A 73 -3.86 16.91 2.69
CA ARG A 73 -4.14 17.68 1.46
C ARG A 73 -4.85 19.01 1.80
N PRO A 74 -5.00 19.95 0.86
CA PRO A 74 -5.81 21.13 1.09
C PRO A 74 -7.26 20.74 1.38
N ASP A 75 -7.87 21.38 2.38
CA ASP A 75 -9.29 21.21 2.65
C ASP A 75 -10.11 21.52 1.40
N THR A 76 -11.13 20.70 1.14
CA THR A 76 -12.01 20.87 -0.01
C THR A 76 -13.28 21.58 0.43
N LEU A 77 -13.55 22.75 -0.16
CA LEU A 77 -14.79 23.49 0.06
C LEU A 77 -15.80 23.15 -1.03
N TYR A 78 -16.93 22.59 -0.64
CA TYR A 78 -18.03 22.28 -1.55
C TYR A 78 -19.10 23.36 -1.46
N GLN A 79 -19.39 24.04 -2.57
CA GLN A 79 -20.57 24.89 -2.67
C GLN A 79 -21.82 24.00 -2.69
N VAL A 80 -22.81 24.35 -1.88
CA VAL A 80 -24.06 23.60 -1.72
C VAL A 80 -25.28 24.51 -1.74
N ASN A 81 -26.45 23.95 -2.03
CA ASN A 81 -27.71 24.66 -1.83
C ASN A 81 -28.13 24.57 -0.36
N ALA A 82 -28.13 25.69 0.35
CA ALA A 82 -28.54 25.81 1.74
C ALA A 82 -29.99 26.26 1.88
N GLY A 83 -30.62 25.88 3.00
CA GLY A 83 -32.00 26.25 3.34
C GLY A 83 -33.07 25.68 2.40
N THR A 84 -32.71 24.70 1.57
CA THR A 84 -33.58 24.10 0.55
C THR A 84 -34.47 23.01 1.14
N PHE A 85 -34.00 22.31 2.18
CA PHE A 85 -34.68 21.18 2.79
C PHE A 85 -34.85 21.38 4.30
N ILE A 86 -36.02 21.03 4.83
CA ILE A 86 -36.29 20.99 6.28
C ILE A 86 -36.36 19.52 6.67
N TYR A 87 -35.36 19.07 7.44
CA TYR A 87 -35.28 17.72 7.99
C TYR A 87 -36.20 17.57 9.21
N ASP A 88 -37.01 16.52 9.22
CA ASP A 88 -37.78 16.12 10.40
C ASP A 88 -36.99 15.05 11.17
N MET A 89 -35.97 15.50 11.89
CA MET A 89 -34.99 14.63 12.55
C MET A 89 -34.67 15.12 13.96
N SER A 90 -34.81 14.23 14.93
CA SER A 90 -34.37 14.44 16.32
C SER A 90 -32.85 14.22 16.46
N PRO A 91 -32.22 14.78 17.52
CA PRO A 91 -30.82 14.52 17.83
C PRO A 91 -30.49 13.03 17.98
N GLN A 92 -31.43 12.23 18.52
CA GLN A 92 -31.24 10.79 18.63
C GLN A 92 -31.21 10.10 17.26
N GLN A 93 -32.12 10.46 16.36
CA GLN A 93 -32.13 9.91 14.99
C GLN A 93 -30.86 10.28 14.21
N LEU A 94 -30.31 11.47 14.43
CA LEU A 94 -29.01 11.85 13.87
C LEU A 94 -27.87 10.99 14.44
N SER A 95 -27.83 10.81 15.76
CA SER A 95 -26.84 9.93 16.39
C SER A 95 -26.91 8.50 15.84
N ASP A 96 -28.12 7.95 15.71
CA ASP A 96 -28.33 6.60 15.18
C ASP A 96 -27.90 6.49 13.71
N LEU A 97 -28.15 7.53 12.90
CA LEU A 97 -27.67 7.61 11.52
C LEU A 97 -26.14 7.56 11.46
N LEU A 98 -25.46 8.36 12.27
CA LEU A 98 -24.00 8.40 12.31
C LEU A 98 -23.43 7.03 12.71
N VAL A 99 -23.95 6.39 13.75
CA VAL A 99 -23.52 5.03 14.15
C VAL A 99 -23.70 4.02 13.01
N ARG A 100 -24.81 4.08 12.26
CA ARG A 100 -25.02 3.18 11.11
C ARG A 100 -24.06 3.44 9.95
N ILE A 101 -23.66 4.69 9.72
CA ILE A 101 -22.62 5.03 8.74
C ILE A 101 -21.30 4.38 9.15
N GLU A 102 -20.95 4.46 10.44
CA GLU A 102 -19.74 3.85 10.98
C GLU A 102 -19.74 2.32 10.82
N THR A 103 -20.85 1.67 11.15
CA THR A 103 -21.00 0.22 10.97
C THR A 103 -20.81 -0.20 9.51
N ILE A 104 -21.40 0.54 8.57
CA ILE A 104 -21.22 0.26 7.13
C ILE A 104 -19.74 0.36 6.74
N LEU A 105 -19.02 1.37 7.22
CA LEU A 105 -17.59 1.49 6.91
C LEU A 105 -16.80 0.32 7.49
N ASP A 106 -17.05 -0.07 8.74
CA ASP A 106 -16.34 -1.18 9.40
C ASP A 106 -16.64 -2.53 8.73
N ASP A 107 -17.89 -2.80 8.38
CA ASP A 107 -18.32 -4.04 7.72
C ASP A 107 -17.59 -4.30 6.40
N TYR A 108 -17.24 -3.25 5.67
CA TYR A 108 -16.56 -3.35 4.37
C TYR A 108 -15.05 -3.09 4.43
N LEU A 109 -14.57 -2.13 5.23
CA LEU A 109 -13.15 -1.78 5.26
C LEU A 109 -12.36 -2.61 6.28
N LEU A 110 -13.01 -3.02 7.37
CA LEU A 110 -12.44 -3.82 8.45
C LEU A 110 -13.03 -5.23 8.53
N GLU A 111 -13.62 -5.73 7.44
CA GLU A 111 -14.17 -7.08 7.33
C GLU A 111 -13.16 -8.13 7.83
N GLY A 112 -13.58 -8.97 8.78
CA GLY A 112 -12.73 -9.99 9.41
C GLY A 112 -12.00 -9.50 10.68
N GLY A 113 -12.07 -8.21 10.99
CA GLY A 113 -11.53 -7.62 12.21
C GLY A 113 -10.00 -7.72 12.33
N ASN A 114 -9.49 -7.55 13.54
CA ASN A 114 -8.03 -7.45 13.78
C ASN A 114 -7.24 -8.70 13.38
N ASN A 115 -7.84 -9.89 13.49
CA ASN A 115 -7.11 -11.15 13.29
C ASN A 115 -7.23 -11.70 11.87
N ASN A 116 -8.31 -11.38 11.15
CA ASN A 116 -8.63 -11.96 9.84
C ASN A 116 -9.03 -10.89 8.82
N LEU A 117 -8.49 -9.67 8.95
CA LEU A 117 -8.77 -8.59 8.02
C LEU A 117 -8.57 -9.06 6.57
N TRP A 118 -9.56 -8.81 5.71
CA TRP A 118 -9.56 -9.24 4.31
C TRP A 118 -8.28 -8.90 3.53
N ALA A 119 -7.63 -7.78 3.88
CA ALA A 119 -6.39 -7.29 3.27
C ALA A 119 -5.14 -8.12 3.62
N LEU A 120 -5.15 -8.85 4.74
CA LEU A 120 -3.96 -9.54 5.28
C LEU A 120 -3.44 -10.62 4.33
N GLN A 121 -4.32 -11.32 3.62
CA GLN A 121 -3.91 -12.37 2.69
C GLN A 121 -3.02 -11.81 1.57
N TYR A 122 -3.32 -10.62 1.05
CA TYR A 122 -2.51 -9.98 0.01
C TYR A 122 -1.09 -9.68 0.48
N VAL A 123 -0.94 -9.27 1.75
CA VAL A 123 0.36 -9.00 2.36
C VAL A 123 1.12 -10.29 2.61
N SER A 124 0.44 -11.32 3.12
CA SER A 124 1.02 -12.65 3.37
C SER A 124 1.53 -13.32 2.09
N ASP A 125 0.74 -13.24 1.00
CA ASP A 125 1.11 -13.75 -0.32
C ASP A 125 2.40 -13.09 -0.83
N GLU A 126 2.56 -11.78 -0.61
CA GLU A 126 3.75 -11.04 -1.04
C GLU A 126 4.98 -11.34 -0.16
N TYR A 127 4.81 -11.62 1.13
CA TYR A 127 5.87 -12.15 2.00
C TYR A 127 6.38 -13.49 1.48
N GLN A 128 5.47 -14.45 1.26
CA GLN A 128 5.83 -15.77 0.74
C GLN A 128 6.53 -15.65 -0.61
N ARG A 129 6.04 -14.76 -1.49
CA ARG A 129 6.65 -14.49 -2.80
C ARG A 129 8.03 -13.88 -2.68
N GLY A 130 8.22 -12.92 -1.77
CA GLY A 130 9.52 -12.31 -1.50
C GLY A 130 10.54 -13.31 -0.96
N THR A 131 10.14 -14.15 0.00
CA THR A 131 10.98 -15.24 0.54
C THR A 131 11.36 -16.25 -0.53
N LEU A 132 10.41 -16.67 -1.38
CA LEU A 132 10.69 -17.55 -2.51
C LEU A 132 11.72 -16.93 -3.48
N GLN A 133 11.57 -15.64 -3.79
CA GLN A 133 12.50 -14.94 -4.67
C GLN A 133 13.89 -14.84 -4.05
N ALA A 134 13.98 -14.50 -2.76
CA ALA A 134 15.25 -14.44 -2.03
C ALA A 134 15.94 -15.81 -2.00
N PHE A 135 15.20 -16.86 -1.60
CA PHE A 135 15.68 -18.23 -1.57
C PHE A 135 16.21 -18.69 -2.93
N THR A 136 15.43 -18.46 -3.99
CA THR A 136 15.82 -18.85 -5.36
C THR A 136 17.08 -18.10 -5.80
N ASN A 137 17.15 -16.81 -5.50
CA ASN A 137 18.28 -15.97 -5.92
C ASN A 137 19.57 -16.30 -5.16
N LEU A 138 19.49 -16.53 -3.85
CA LEU A 138 20.66 -16.91 -3.04
C LEU A 138 21.11 -18.33 -3.34
N SER A 139 20.19 -19.28 -3.56
CA SER A 139 20.52 -20.65 -3.99
C SER A 139 21.21 -20.69 -5.34
N ALA A 140 20.83 -19.80 -6.28
CA ALA A 140 21.52 -19.68 -7.56
C ALA A 140 22.96 -19.18 -7.42
N GLN A 141 23.23 -18.37 -6.38
CA GLN A 141 24.52 -17.74 -6.14
C GLN A 141 25.45 -18.59 -5.26
N SER A 142 24.95 -19.28 -4.23
CA SER A 142 25.73 -20.05 -3.26
C SER A 142 25.24 -21.48 -3.08
N ALA A 143 26.13 -22.42 -3.32
CA ALA A 143 25.90 -23.84 -3.01
C ALA A 143 25.81 -24.09 -1.49
N ILE A 144 26.48 -23.27 -0.67
CA ILE A 144 26.38 -23.35 0.80
C ILE A 144 24.95 -22.98 1.22
N TYR A 145 24.41 -21.89 0.67
CA TYR A 145 23.04 -21.47 0.95
C TYR A 145 22.03 -22.55 0.50
N GLU A 146 22.14 -23.00 -0.75
CA GLU A 146 21.27 -24.01 -1.36
C GLU A 146 21.17 -25.31 -0.53
N GLN A 147 22.27 -25.73 0.11
CA GLN A 147 22.32 -26.94 0.92
C GLN A 147 21.91 -26.73 2.38
N SER A 148 21.97 -25.50 2.87
CA SER A 148 21.72 -25.17 4.29
C SER A 148 20.25 -25.09 4.68
N THR A 149 19.35 -24.85 3.71
CA THR A 149 17.95 -24.61 3.98
C THR A 149 17.05 -25.00 2.82
N THR A 150 15.75 -25.03 3.08
CA THR A 150 14.71 -25.22 2.06
C THR A 150 13.66 -24.13 2.21
N LEU A 151 12.91 -23.83 1.15
CA LEU A 151 11.81 -22.88 1.22
C LEU A 151 10.81 -23.23 2.33
N GLN A 152 10.46 -24.51 2.48
CA GLN A 152 9.52 -24.94 3.51
C GLN A 152 10.05 -24.64 4.92
N GLN A 153 11.34 -24.87 5.18
CA GLN A 153 11.96 -24.54 6.46
C GLN A 153 11.93 -23.02 6.72
N LEU A 154 12.25 -22.19 5.72
CA LEU A 154 12.19 -20.73 5.85
C LEU A 154 10.78 -20.24 6.19
N LEU A 155 9.75 -20.72 5.47
CA LEU A 155 8.36 -20.33 5.70
C LEU A 155 7.82 -20.84 7.04
N SER A 156 8.34 -21.95 7.55
CA SER A 156 7.99 -22.48 8.89
C SER A 156 8.79 -21.84 10.02
N SER A 157 9.78 -21.01 9.73
CA SER A 157 10.69 -20.48 10.75
C SER A 157 9.97 -19.47 11.65
N PRO A 158 10.28 -19.44 12.97
CA PRO A 158 9.74 -18.42 13.87
C PRO A 158 10.04 -17.00 13.41
N ALA A 159 11.21 -16.78 12.78
CA ALA A 159 11.60 -15.49 12.26
C ALA A 159 10.67 -15.00 11.14
N TYR A 160 10.36 -15.86 10.17
CA TYR A 160 9.37 -15.56 9.13
C TYR A 160 7.98 -15.30 9.72
N GLN A 161 7.52 -16.17 10.63
CA GLN A 161 6.19 -16.03 11.24
C GLN A 161 6.06 -14.71 12.03
N ASN A 162 7.10 -14.30 12.75
CA ASN A 162 7.12 -13.02 13.46
C ASN A 162 7.06 -11.82 12.51
N GLN A 163 7.68 -11.90 11.34
CA GLN A 163 7.63 -10.83 10.35
C GLN A 163 6.24 -10.69 9.72
N VAL A 164 5.63 -11.81 9.36
CA VAL A 164 4.25 -11.82 8.86
C VAL A 164 3.31 -11.26 9.93
N ALA A 165 3.46 -11.66 11.20
CA ALA A 165 2.66 -11.13 12.30
C ALA A 165 2.85 -9.62 12.51
N ALA A 166 4.09 -9.11 12.47
CA ALA A 166 4.36 -7.68 12.57
C ALA A 166 3.73 -6.89 11.41
N ALA A 167 3.81 -7.43 10.19
CA ALA A 167 3.18 -6.84 9.02
C ALA A 167 1.64 -6.84 9.12
N TYR A 168 1.04 -7.87 9.72
CA TYR A 168 -0.40 -7.91 9.96
C TYR A 168 -0.86 -6.78 10.89
N ILE A 169 -0.13 -6.55 11.99
CA ILE A 169 -0.41 -5.45 12.92
C ILE A 169 -0.30 -4.10 12.21
N SER A 170 0.78 -3.88 11.44
CA SER A 170 0.95 -2.65 10.67
C SER A 170 -0.17 -2.46 9.66
N THR A 171 -0.56 -3.52 8.96
CA THR A 171 -1.62 -3.49 7.94
C THR A 171 -2.95 -3.12 8.56
N TYR A 172 -3.35 -3.82 9.62
CA TYR A 172 -4.59 -3.51 10.32
C TYR A 172 -4.62 -2.07 10.84
N SER A 173 -3.49 -1.58 11.38
CA SER A 173 -3.38 -0.20 11.86
C SER A 173 -3.62 0.84 10.74
N GLU A 174 -3.06 0.64 9.55
CA GLU A 174 -3.27 1.52 8.39
C GLU A 174 -4.72 1.48 7.89
N TRP A 175 -5.31 0.28 7.78
CA TRP A 175 -6.71 0.09 7.38
C TRP A 175 -7.71 0.66 8.39
N ARG A 176 -7.39 0.57 9.68
CA ARG A 176 -8.16 1.24 10.73
C ARG A 176 -8.05 2.76 10.61
N GLY A 177 -6.83 3.28 10.42
CA GLY A 177 -6.60 4.72 10.28
C GLY A 177 -7.37 5.35 9.13
N ILE A 178 -7.41 4.70 7.97
CA ILE A 178 -8.20 5.21 6.83
C ILE A 178 -9.72 5.10 7.07
N THR A 179 -10.17 4.06 7.78
CA THR A 179 -11.58 3.89 8.14
C THR A 179 -12.03 4.97 9.13
N ASP A 180 -11.21 5.24 10.16
CA ASP A 180 -11.45 6.28 11.15
C ASP A 180 -11.48 7.68 10.51
N ALA A 181 -10.59 7.94 9.54
CA ALA A 181 -10.61 9.18 8.78
C ALA A 181 -11.88 9.33 7.92
N ALA A 182 -12.30 8.25 7.23
CA ALA A 182 -13.54 8.26 6.46
C ALA A 182 -14.77 8.50 7.35
N ARG A 183 -14.82 7.87 8.54
CA ARG A 183 -15.86 8.09 9.55
C ARG A 183 -15.97 9.57 9.92
N ALA A 184 -14.85 10.19 10.30
CA ALA A 184 -14.83 11.60 10.67
C ALA A 184 -15.33 12.51 9.53
N ASP A 185 -14.91 12.25 8.30
CA ASP A 185 -15.33 13.03 7.13
C ASP A 185 -16.83 12.92 6.86
N LEU A 186 -17.36 11.69 6.86
CA LEU A 186 -18.77 11.46 6.56
C LEU A 186 -19.67 12.03 7.65
N SER A 187 -19.30 11.88 8.93
CA SER A 187 -20.06 12.44 10.05
C SER A 187 -20.14 13.97 9.99
N ASN A 188 -19.04 14.64 9.67
CA ASN A 188 -19.03 16.09 9.50
C ASN A 188 -19.91 16.54 8.32
N ILE A 189 -19.85 15.85 7.18
CA ILE A 189 -20.69 16.17 6.01
C ILE A 189 -22.18 16.02 6.33
N VAL A 190 -22.56 14.93 6.99
CA VAL A 190 -23.97 14.67 7.33
C VAL A 190 -24.49 15.70 8.33
N ALA A 191 -23.72 16.00 9.38
CA ALA A 191 -24.09 17.00 10.37
C ALA A 191 -24.26 18.40 9.75
N ASP A 192 -23.29 18.84 8.93
CA ASP A 192 -23.34 20.12 8.23
C ASP A 192 -24.51 20.20 7.24
N ALA A 193 -24.76 19.12 6.50
CA ALA A 193 -25.85 19.07 5.53
C ALA A 193 -27.22 19.21 6.21
N ILE A 194 -27.43 18.53 7.34
CA ILE A 194 -28.66 18.61 8.10
C ILE A 194 -28.82 20.00 8.73
N GLY A 195 -27.79 20.50 9.40
CA GLY A 195 -27.82 21.82 10.05
C GLY A 195 -28.06 22.98 9.07
N ARG A 196 -27.57 22.86 7.83
CA ARG A 196 -27.74 23.87 6.77
C ARG A 196 -28.97 23.64 5.88
N GLY A 197 -29.69 22.53 6.04
CA GLY A 197 -30.84 22.19 5.20
C GLY A 197 -30.46 21.95 3.73
N VAL A 198 -29.36 21.25 3.50
CA VAL A 198 -28.87 20.85 2.16
C VAL A 198 -29.73 19.73 1.60
N ASN A 199 -29.94 19.69 0.28
CA ASN A 199 -30.74 18.65 -0.38
C ASN A 199 -30.13 17.24 -0.14
N PRO A 200 -30.91 16.22 0.24
CA PRO A 200 -30.42 14.85 0.46
C PRO A 200 -29.60 14.26 -0.71
N ARG A 201 -30.01 14.54 -1.96
CA ARG A 201 -29.29 14.08 -3.16
C ARG A 201 -27.92 14.75 -3.29
N GLU A 202 -27.83 16.02 -2.91
CA GLU A 202 -26.57 16.76 -2.88
C GLU A 202 -25.66 16.23 -1.78
N THR A 203 -26.19 15.97 -0.58
CA THR A 203 -25.47 15.29 0.52
C THR A 203 -24.90 13.95 0.08
N ALA A 204 -25.71 13.10 -0.57
CA ALA A 204 -25.25 11.81 -1.10
C ALA A 204 -24.14 11.98 -2.14
N SER A 205 -24.21 13.00 -2.99
CA SER A 205 -23.16 13.33 -3.95
C SER A 205 -21.84 13.70 -3.27
N LEU A 206 -21.89 14.50 -2.20
CA LEU A 206 -20.71 14.89 -1.41
C LEU A 206 -20.07 13.68 -0.72
N ILE A 207 -20.87 12.82 -0.11
CA ILE A 207 -20.41 11.57 0.50
C ILE A 207 -19.71 10.70 -0.54
N SER A 208 -20.30 10.53 -1.73
CA SER A 208 -19.66 9.77 -2.81
C SER A 208 -18.29 10.34 -3.19
N LYS A 209 -18.17 11.67 -3.34
CA LYS A 209 -16.90 12.33 -3.66
C LYS A 209 -15.84 12.11 -2.58
N ARG A 210 -16.23 12.10 -1.30
CA ARG A 210 -15.29 11.79 -0.19
C ARG A 210 -14.86 10.35 -0.15
N LEU A 211 -15.77 9.44 -0.45
CA LEU A 211 -15.42 8.02 -0.60
C LEU A 211 -14.44 7.80 -1.75
N ASP A 212 -14.48 8.60 -2.83
CA ASP A 212 -13.46 8.53 -3.89
C ASP A 212 -12.05 8.95 -3.40
N VAL A 213 -11.98 9.96 -2.54
CA VAL A 213 -10.71 10.37 -1.90
C VAL A 213 -10.18 9.27 -0.99
N SER A 214 -11.05 8.71 -0.15
CA SER A 214 -10.70 7.58 0.72
C SER A 214 -10.27 6.35 -0.09
N MET A 215 -10.98 6.00 -1.17
CA MET A 215 -10.60 4.91 -2.07
C MET A 215 -9.20 5.12 -2.69
N SER A 216 -8.89 6.34 -3.12
CA SER A 216 -7.56 6.67 -3.67
C SER A 216 -6.44 6.45 -2.65
N ARG A 217 -6.70 6.76 -1.37
CA ARG A 217 -5.76 6.50 -0.28
C ARG A 217 -5.63 5.00 0.00
N ALA A 218 -6.75 4.26 0.03
CA ALA A 218 -6.77 2.82 0.22
C ALA A 218 -5.90 2.10 -0.83
N LYS A 219 -5.96 2.52 -2.09
CA LYS A 219 -5.09 2.01 -3.17
C LYS A 219 -3.62 2.32 -2.93
N THR A 220 -3.30 3.50 -2.39
CA THR A 220 -1.91 3.88 -2.06
C THR A 220 -1.36 3.01 -0.93
N ILE A 221 -2.16 2.75 0.11
CA ILE A 221 -1.85 1.84 1.22
C ILE A 221 -1.60 0.43 0.67
N ALA A 222 -2.56 -0.12 -0.07
CA ALA A 222 -2.49 -1.45 -0.66
C ALA A 222 -1.22 -1.68 -1.50
N GLN A 223 -0.82 -0.71 -2.31
CA GLN A 223 0.44 -0.80 -3.07
C GLN A 223 1.65 -0.76 -2.14
N THR A 224 1.66 0.13 -1.15
CA THR A 224 2.80 0.33 -0.25
C THR A 224 3.03 -0.88 0.63
N GLU A 225 1.97 -1.48 1.16
CA GLU A 225 2.03 -2.65 2.04
C GLU A 225 2.46 -3.91 1.29
N GLN A 226 1.83 -4.22 0.16
CA GLN A 226 2.17 -5.41 -0.64
C GLN A 226 3.62 -5.36 -1.15
N VAL A 227 4.02 -4.22 -1.71
CA VAL A 227 5.39 -4.07 -2.22
C VAL A 227 6.39 -4.00 -1.06
N GLY A 228 6.01 -3.41 0.07
CA GLY A 228 6.80 -3.38 1.30
C GLY A 228 7.07 -4.77 1.84
N ALA A 229 6.03 -5.61 1.95
CA ALA A 229 6.11 -7.00 2.39
C ALA A 229 7.08 -7.83 1.56
N LEU A 230 6.98 -7.75 0.22
CA LEU A 230 7.92 -8.44 -0.66
C LEU A 230 9.37 -8.00 -0.42
N ARG A 231 9.60 -6.70 -0.27
CA ARG A 231 10.94 -6.15 -0.06
C ARG A 231 11.48 -6.59 1.30
N GLN A 232 10.69 -6.46 2.37
CA GLN A 232 11.08 -6.85 3.72
C GLN A 232 11.44 -8.34 3.79
N ALA A 233 10.67 -9.21 3.11
CA ALA A 233 11.02 -10.63 3.00
C ALA A 233 12.40 -10.87 2.35
N GLN A 234 12.74 -10.07 1.32
CA GLN A 234 14.06 -10.15 0.68
C GLN A 234 15.18 -9.63 1.56
N TRP A 235 14.97 -8.50 2.25
CA TRP A 235 15.97 -7.91 3.14
C TRP A 235 16.30 -8.84 4.30
N SER A 236 15.26 -9.43 4.87
CA SER A 236 15.37 -10.33 6.01
C SER A 236 16.16 -11.58 5.66
N GLU A 237 15.88 -12.18 4.49
CA GLU A 237 16.64 -13.36 4.08
C GLU A 237 18.10 -13.01 3.74
N ALA A 238 18.37 -11.82 3.20
CA ALA A 238 19.74 -11.36 3.00
C ALA A 238 20.49 -11.25 4.34
N GLU A 239 19.87 -10.66 5.37
CA GLU A 239 20.46 -10.49 6.69
C GLU A 239 20.66 -11.83 7.41
N TRP A 240 19.62 -12.67 7.47
CA TRP A 240 19.72 -13.98 8.12
C TRP A 240 20.71 -14.92 7.44
N SER A 241 20.92 -14.77 6.13
CA SER A 241 21.95 -15.53 5.43
C SER A 241 23.35 -15.11 5.85
N LYS A 242 23.57 -13.83 6.12
CA LYS A 242 24.82 -13.30 6.66
C LYS A 242 25.06 -13.82 8.06
N GLU A 243 24.07 -13.73 8.93
CA GLU A 243 24.17 -14.15 10.33
C GLU A 243 24.36 -15.67 10.49
N ARG A 244 23.57 -16.49 9.78
CA ARG A 244 23.58 -17.95 9.97
C ARG A 244 24.74 -18.65 9.26
N LEU A 245 25.18 -18.11 8.11
CA LEU A 245 26.11 -18.81 7.21
C LEU A 245 27.40 -18.03 6.94
N GLY A 246 27.53 -16.81 7.48
CA GLY A 246 28.70 -15.96 7.22
C GLY A 246 28.81 -15.48 5.77
N LEU A 247 27.72 -15.50 5.00
CA LEU A 247 27.73 -15.08 3.60
C LEU A 247 27.83 -13.55 3.52
N ASN A 248 28.74 -13.05 2.67
CA ASN A 248 28.83 -11.61 2.40
C ASN A 248 27.69 -11.16 1.47
N THR A 249 26.50 -10.99 2.04
CA THR A 249 25.28 -10.59 1.33
C THR A 249 25.09 -9.06 1.35
N ALA A 250 24.48 -8.55 0.28
CA ALA A 250 23.97 -7.19 0.18
C ALA A 250 22.69 -7.15 -0.65
N LEU A 251 22.08 -5.98 -0.75
CA LEU A 251 20.88 -5.74 -1.54
C LEU A 251 21.21 -4.99 -2.83
N LEU A 252 21.10 -5.65 -3.97
CA LEU A 252 21.23 -5.01 -5.27
C LEU A 252 19.94 -4.28 -5.61
N TRP A 253 20.04 -2.96 -5.79
CA TRP A 253 18.91 -2.10 -6.08
C TRP A 253 18.53 -2.12 -7.56
N ILE A 254 17.34 -2.60 -7.86
CA ILE A 254 16.76 -2.62 -9.21
C ILE A 254 15.63 -1.58 -9.27
N SER A 255 15.96 -0.38 -9.74
CA SER A 255 14.95 0.66 -10.00
C SER A 255 14.08 0.31 -11.19
N ALA A 256 12.80 0.67 -11.14
CA ALA A 256 11.87 0.40 -12.23
C ALA A 256 12.18 1.20 -13.52
N LEU A 257 12.94 2.29 -13.40
CA LEU A 257 13.38 3.15 -14.52
C LEU A 257 12.26 3.56 -15.50
N LYS A 258 11.01 3.65 -14.99
CA LYS A 258 9.90 4.32 -15.68
C LYS A 258 10.21 5.80 -15.89
N SER A 259 9.54 6.45 -16.82
CA SER A 259 9.61 7.91 -17.02
C SER A 259 9.28 8.70 -15.75
N THR A 260 8.41 8.15 -14.89
CA THR A 260 8.02 8.72 -13.59
C THR A 260 8.91 8.30 -12.43
N THR A 261 10.01 7.57 -12.68
CA THR A 261 10.96 7.19 -11.61
C THR A 261 11.62 8.45 -11.07
N ARG A 262 11.60 8.61 -9.74
CA ARG A 262 12.25 9.75 -9.09
C ARG A 262 13.77 9.68 -9.32
N PRO A 263 14.46 10.80 -9.63
CA PRO A 263 15.89 10.78 -9.96
C PRO A 263 16.77 10.11 -8.90
N TRP A 264 16.49 10.33 -7.62
CA TRP A 264 17.25 9.71 -6.53
C TRP A 264 16.95 8.21 -6.34
N HIS A 265 15.83 7.69 -6.85
CA HIS A 265 15.60 6.25 -6.98
C HIS A 265 16.37 5.68 -8.17
N ALA A 266 16.39 6.36 -9.31
CA ALA A 266 17.15 5.94 -10.48
C ALA A 266 18.67 5.92 -10.20
N ALA A 267 19.18 6.88 -9.44
CA ALA A 267 20.60 6.98 -9.05
C ALA A 267 21.12 5.78 -8.25
N ARG A 268 20.22 5.02 -7.61
CA ARG A 268 20.53 3.79 -6.87
C ARG A 268 20.56 2.54 -7.76
N HIS A 269 19.98 2.58 -8.96
CA HIS A 269 19.89 1.42 -9.86
C HIS A 269 21.27 0.79 -10.12
N GLY A 270 21.38 -0.52 -9.91
CA GLY A 270 22.62 -1.28 -10.11
C GLY A 270 23.69 -1.11 -9.03
N LYS A 271 23.36 -0.44 -7.90
CA LYS A 271 24.24 -0.35 -6.73
C LYS A 271 23.78 -1.33 -5.66
N THR A 272 24.73 -1.74 -4.82
CA THR A 272 24.50 -2.58 -3.65
C THR A 272 24.42 -1.70 -2.40
N PHE A 273 23.59 -2.12 -1.45
CA PHE A 273 23.37 -1.43 -0.18
C PHE A 273 23.19 -2.46 0.94
N THR A 274 23.42 -2.05 2.18
CA THR A 274 23.02 -2.85 3.36
C THR A 274 21.51 -2.76 3.59
N THR A 275 20.98 -3.67 4.42
CA THR A 275 19.57 -3.63 4.84
C THR A 275 19.23 -2.30 5.50
N GLU A 276 20.10 -1.82 6.40
CA GLU A 276 19.90 -0.57 7.16
C GLU A 276 19.86 0.66 6.23
N GLU A 277 20.73 0.71 5.22
CA GLU A 277 20.74 1.80 4.24
C GLU A 277 19.44 1.85 3.41
N VAL A 278 18.90 0.67 3.08
CA VAL A 278 17.64 0.54 2.34
C VAL A 278 16.45 0.95 3.22
N GLU A 279 16.41 0.49 4.47
CA GLU A 279 15.37 0.85 5.44
C GLU A 279 15.37 2.36 5.71
N ALA A 280 16.53 2.94 6.01
CA ALA A 280 16.69 4.37 6.24
C ALA A 280 16.22 5.19 5.02
N PHE A 281 16.50 4.71 3.81
CA PHE A 281 16.01 5.35 2.60
C PHE A 281 14.48 5.32 2.50
N TYR A 282 13.84 4.17 2.74
CA TYR A 282 12.38 4.05 2.63
C TYR A 282 11.61 4.73 3.76
N ALA A 283 12.24 4.98 4.91
CA ALA A 283 11.67 5.73 6.02
C ALA A 283 11.57 7.26 5.75
N GLN A 284 12.29 7.78 4.77
CA GLN A 284 12.39 9.23 4.50
C GLN A 284 11.60 9.68 3.28
N ASN A 285 11.17 10.95 3.26
CA ASN A 285 10.70 11.68 2.08
C ASN A 285 9.63 10.95 1.23
N GLY A 286 8.80 10.11 1.85
CA GLY A 286 7.79 9.31 1.15
C GLY A 286 8.37 8.35 0.11
N ASN A 287 9.61 7.89 0.29
CA ASN A 287 10.30 7.01 -0.66
C ASN A 287 9.58 5.68 -0.86
N ARG A 288 8.86 5.18 0.16
CA ARG A 288 8.08 3.94 0.05
C ARG A 288 6.85 4.06 -0.83
N TYR A 289 6.21 5.23 -0.86
CA TYR A 289 4.95 5.44 -1.59
C TYR A 289 5.17 5.48 -3.10
N ASN A 290 4.25 4.86 -3.83
CA ASN A 290 4.24 4.78 -5.30
C ASN A 290 5.56 4.28 -5.92
N CYS A 291 6.36 3.55 -5.14
CA CYS A 291 7.67 3.05 -5.56
C CYS A 291 7.55 1.62 -6.08
N TYR A 292 8.10 1.37 -7.27
CA TYR A 292 8.18 0.04 -7.88
C TYR A 292 9.60 -0.54 -7.87
N CYS A 293 10.57 0.09 -7.21
CA CYS A 293 11.94 -0.44 -7.12
C CYS A 293 11.98 -1.77 -6.34
N SER A 294 12.90 -2.66 -6.67
CA SER A 294 13.15 -3.91 -5.95
C SER A 294 14.58 -3.94 -5.41
N GLN A 295 14.81 -4.71 -4.34
CA GLN A 295 16.10 -4.87 -3.69
C GLN A 295 16.36 -6.36 -3.52
N ILE A 296 17.11 -6.94 -4.45
CA ILE A 296 17.31 -8.38 -4.47
C ILE A 296 18.58 -8.78 -3.69
N PRO A 297 18.58 -9.91 -2.96
CA PRO A 297 19.78 -10.36 -2.25
C PRO A 297 20.87 -10.80 -3.22
N VAL A 298 22.10 -10.33 -3.02
CA VAL A 298 23.27 -10.69 -3.83
C VAL A 298 24.47 -11.01 -2.97
N LEU A 299 25.36 -11.87 -3.47
CA LEU A 299 26.66 -12.10 -2.85
C LEU A 299 27.69 -11.11 -3.38
N LEU A 300 28.52 -10.62 -2.47
CA LEU A 300 29.65 -9.76 -2.76
C LEU A 300 30.96 -10.55 -2.67
N ASN A 301 31.92 -10.17 -3.50
CA ASN A 301 33.31 -10.60 -3.38
C ASN A 301 34.01 -9.86 -2.21
N ASP A 302 35.28 -10.16 -1.99
CA ASP A 302 36.08 -9.56 -0.91
C ASP A 302 36.31 -8.06 -1.10
N GLU A 303 36.11 -7.54 -2.31
CA GLU A 303 36.20 -6.12 -2.65
C GLU A 303 34.87 -5.38 -2.48
N GLY A 304 33.80 -6.08 -2.10
CA GLY A 304 32.46 -5.50 -1.93
C GLY A 304 31.65 -5.34 -3.22
N HIS A 305 32.08 -5.97 -4.32
CA HIS A 305 31.41 -5.95 -5.62
C HIS A 305 30.63 -7.24 -5.89
N ILE A 306 29.61 -7.17 -6.74
CA ILE A 306 28.93 -8.39 -7.21
C ILE A 306 29.88 -9.21 -8.10
N PHE A 307 29.81 -10.54 -8.00
CA PHE A 307 30.70 -11.44 -8.75
C PHE A 307 30.56 -11.32 -10.29
N ASN A 308 29.41 -10.88 -10.80
CA ASN A 308 29.19 -10.71 -12.24
C ASN A 308 29.40 -9.25 -12.67
N GLU A 309 30.63 -8.92 -13.09
CA GLU A 309 31.01 -7.59 -13.59
C GLU A 309 30.19 -7.16 -14.81
N GLY A 310 29.96 -8.07 -15.78
CA GLY A 310 29.17 -7.75 -16.97
C GLY A 310 27.72 -7.35 -16.64
N LEU A 311 27.16 -7.91 -15.57
CA LEU A 311 25.87 -7.47 -15.05
C LEU A 311 25.95 -6.09 -14.39
N ALA A 312 27.00 -5.82 -13.61
CA ALA A 312 27.21 -4.51 -13.00
C ALA A 312 27.30 -3.41 -14.07
N ASP A 313 28.09 -3.64 -15.13
CA ASP A 313 28.25 -2.73 -16.26
C ASP A 313 26.94 -2.51 -17.01
N LYS A 314 26.17 -3.58 -17.22
CA LYS A 314 24.85 -3.51 -17.85
C LYS A 314 23.91 -2.62 -17.04
N LEU A 315 23.79 -2.83 -15.74
CA LEU A 315 22.91 -2.03 -14.87
C LEU A 315 23.41 -0.57 -14.80
N ALA A 316 24.72 -0.34 -14.74
CA ALA A 316 25.29 1.01 -14.79
C ALA A 316 24.97 1.73 -16.11
N SER A 317 25.04 1.02 -17.24
CA SER A 317 24.66 1.53 -18.57
C SER A 317 23.16 1.88 -18.64
N GLU A 318 22.30 1.02 -18.09
CA GLU A 318 20.86 1.27 -18.00
C GLU A 318 20.53 2.53 -17.19
N ARG A 319 21.20 2.71 -16.03
CA ARG A 319 21.09 3.92 -15.22
C ARG A 319 21.53 5.18 -15.99
N LYS A 320 22.62 5.10 -16.76
CA LYS A 320 23.14 6.24 -17.57
C LYS A 320 22.22 6.61 -18.74
N LYS A 321 21.57 5.62 -19.35
CA LYS A 321 20.65 5.81 -20.49
C LYS A 321 19.28 6.33 -20.06
N TRP A 322 18.88 6.09 -18.82
CA TRP A 322 17.61 6.56 -18.30
C TRP A 322 17.56 8.09 -18.26
N GLN A 323 16.47 8.65 -18.75
CA GLN A 323 16.16 10.08 -18.67
C GLN A 323 14.83 10.27 -17.94
N PRO A 324 14.73 11.24 -17.01
CA PRO A 324 13.45 11.58 -16.39
C PRO A 324 12.49 12.12 -17.45
N ALA A 325 11.18 11.96 -17.22
CA ALA A 325 10.20 12.72 -17.97
C ALA A 325 10.50 14.23 -17.85
N SER A 326 10.46 14.93 -18.99
CA SER A 326 10.51 16.40 -19.07
C SER A 326 9.26 17.02 -18.46
#